data_AF-A0A2W4L639-F1
#
_entry.id   AF-A0A2W4L639-F1
#
_cell.length_a   1.000
_cell.length_b   1.000
_cell.length_c   1.000
_cell.angle_alpha   90.00
_cell.angle_beta   90.00
_cell.angle_gamma   90.00
#
_symmetry.space_group_name_H-M   'P 1'
#
loop_
_entity.id
_entity.type
_entity.pdbx_description
1 polymer ?
#
loop_
_entity_poly.entity_id
_entity_poly.type
_entity_poly.pdbx_seq_one_letter_code
_entity_poly.pdbx_strand_id
1 'polypeptide(L)'
;MYDWFFKRRDRGQIINWLGIDAWIDSTLAETWERIKDGYDAASSFFARFRLTGWKRLLNEAVSEAVSLATGGLVVAYGLALPAFMEVEDGKWLKTGQYSVKFLDVNGNEIGKRGINLDDAVPLEEIPDYMIKAT
;
A
#
# COMPACT_ATOMS: atom_id res chain seq x y z
N MET A 1 43.56 17.99 -72.59
CA MET A 1 42.87 19.29 -72.67
C MET A 1 42.30 19.54 -71.29
N TYR A 2 42.89 20.49 -70.55
CA TYR A 2 42.66 20.73 -69.13
C TYR A 2 41.27 21.32 -68.89
N ASP A 3 40.48 20.71 -68.01
CA ASP A 3 39.20 21.29 -67.56
C ASP A 3 39.36 21.90 -66.17
N TRP A 4 39.81 23.15 -66.16
CA TRP A 4 40.09 23.97 -64.99
C TRP A 4 38.93 24.94 -64.68
N PHE A 5 37.82 24.83 -65.41
CA PHE A 5 36.70 25.77 -65.38
C PHE A 5 35.72 25.55 -64.21
N PHE A 6 35.83 24.44 -63.47
CA PHE A 6 34.91 24.12 -62.37
C PHE A 6 35.52 24.29 -60.98
N LYS A 7 36.53 25.15 -60.82
CA LYS A 7 36.98 25.55 -59.48
C LYS A 7 35.97 26.53 -58.89
N ARG A 8 34.82 26.01 -58.45
CA ARG A 8 33.91 26.77 -57.57
C ARG A 8 34.73 27.16 -56.35
N ARG A 9 34.84 28.48 -56.17
CA ARG A 9 35.47 29.08 -55.01
C ARG A 9 34.73 28.58 -53.77
N ASP A 10 35.33 27.63 -53.07
CA ASP A 10 34.84 27.11 -51.80
C ASP A 10 34.94 28.24 -50.77
N ARG A 11 33.87 29.05 -50.71
CA ARG A 11 33.71 30.08 -49.69
C ARG A 11 33.39 29.32 -48.43
N GLY A 12 34.42 29.08 -47.63
CA GLY A 12 34.37 28.33 -46.38
C GLY A 12 33.10 28.60 -45.59
N GLN A 13 32.13 27.69 -45.73
CA GLN A 13 31.11 27.51 -44.72
C GLN A 13 31.71 26.53 -43.73
N ILE A 14 32.17 27.10 -42.61
CA ILE A 14 32.80 26.38 -41.50
C ILE A 14 31.84 25.32 -40.90
N ILE A 15 30.53 25.44 -41.19
CA ILE A 15 29.48 24.55 -40.69
C ILE A 15 28.60 24.11 -41.86
N ASN A 16 28.54 22.80 -42.11
CA ASN A 16 27.65 22.18 -43.09
C ASN A 16 26.25 22.00 -42.48
N TRP A 17 25.47 23.09 -42.45
CA TRP A 17 24.12 23.11 -41.90
C TRP A 17 23.19 22.08 -42.54
N LEU A 18 23.31 21.86 -43.85
CA LEU A 18 22.50 20.87 -44.58
C LEU A 18 22.85 19.43 -44.18
N GLY A 19 24.13 19.16 -43.88
CA GLY A 19 24.57 17.85 -43.39
C GLY A 19 24.10 17.55 -41.97
N ILE A 20 24.07 18.57 -41.10
CA ILE A 20 23.55 18.42 -39.72
C ILE A 20 22.03 18.18 -39.75
N ASP A 21 21.31 18.95 -40.55
CA ASP A 21 19.86 18.82 -40.73
C ASP A 21 19.50 17.42 -41.29
N ALA A 22 20.17 16.99 -42.36
CA ALA A 22 19.96 15.67 -42.94
C ALA A 22 20.33 14.52 -41.99
N TRP A 23 21.36 14.70 -41.15
CA TRP A 23 21.75 13.70 -40.14
C TRP A 23 20.71 13.61 -39.02
N ILE A 24 20.18 14.74 -38.56
CA ILE A 24 19.11 14.78 -37.55
C ILE A 24 17.84 14.12 -38.10
N ASP A 25 17.43 14.48 -39.31
CA ASP A 25 16.22 13.94 -39.93
C ASP A 25 16.32 12.42 -40.16
N SER A 26 17.46 11.95 -40.67
CA SER A 26 17.69 10.50 -40.85
C SER A 26 17.76 9.75 -39.53
N THR A 27 18.43 10.30 -38.51
CA THR A 27 18.49 9.69 -37.18
C THR A 27 17.11 9.61 -36.54
N LEU A 28 16.30 10.66 -36.68
CA LEU A 28 14.93 10.69 -36.17
C LEU A 28 14.02 9.70 -36.92
N ALA A 29 14.11 9.66 -38.24
CA ALA A 29 13.34 8.72 -39.05
C ALA A 29 13.69 7.26 -38.73
N GLU A 30 14.98 6.92 -38.67
CA GLU A 30 15.43 5.57 -38.32
C GLU A 30 15.03 5.19 -36.88
N THR A 31 15.14 6.12 -35.93
CA THR A 31 14.72 5.89 -34.56
C THR A 31 13.22 5.64 -34.48
N TRP A 32 12.43 6.41 -35.23
CA TRP A 32 10.98 6.28 -35.29
C TRP A 32 10.54 4.94 -35.91
N GLU A 33 11.22 4.49 -36.97
CA GLU A 33 11.00 3.18 -37.56
C GLU A 33 11.33 2.05 -36.58
N ARG A 34 12.47 2.13 -35.88
CA ARG A 34 12.83 1.12 -34.87
C ARG A 34 11.84 1.07 -33.70
N ILE A 35 11.30 2.21 -33.29
CA ILE A 35 10.26 2.27 -32.24
C ILE A 35 8.98 1.59 -32.73
N LYS A 36 8.56 1.85 -33.97
CA LYS A 36 7.38 1.20 -34.57
C LYS A 36 7.58 -0.30 -34.68
N ASP A 37 8.70 -0.75 -35.22
CA ASP A 37 9.03 -2.16 -35.36
C ASP A 37 9.06 -2.86 -34.00
N GLY A 38 9.64 -2.19 -32.99
CA GLY A 38 9.63 -2.67 -31.61
C GLY A 38 8.22 -2.77 -31.02
N TYR A 39 7.38 -1.77 -31.27
CA TYR A 39 5.97 -1.77 -30.85
C TYR A 39 5.18 -2.90 -31.52
N ASP A 40 5.35 -3.10 -32.82
CA ASP A 40 4.66 -4.14 -33.58
C ASP A 40 5.10 -5.55 -33.15
N ALA A 41 6.40 -5.73 -32.89
CA ALA A 41 6.94 -6.96 -32.34
C ALA A 41 6.38 -7.24 -30.93
N ALA A 42 6.35 -6.22 -30.06
CA ALA A 42 5.77 -6.34 -28.73
C ALA A 42 4.27 -6.66 -28.79
N SER A 43 3.51 -5.93 -29.60
CA SER A 43 2.07 -6.15 -29.82
C SER A 43 1.79 -7.57 -30.33
N SER A 44 2.56 -8.04 -31.32
CA SER A 44 2.46 -9.39 -31.87
C SER A 44 2.80 -10.47 -30.85
N PHE A 45 3.80 -10.22 -29.99
CA PHE A 45 4.12 -11.12 -28.87
C PHE A 45 2.96 -11.19 -27.87
N PHE A 46 2.40 -10.04 -27.46
CA PHE A 46 1.27 -9.99 -26.53
C PHE A 46 -0.05 -10.52 -27.11
N ALA A 47 -0.23 -10.45 -28.43
CA ALA A 47 -1.39 -11.01 -29.11
C ALA A 47 -1.55 -12.51 -28.84
N ARG A 48 -0.45 -13.25 -28.58
CA ARG A 48 -0.49 -14.68 -28.21
C ARG A 48 -1.16 -14.93 -26.86
N PHE A 49 -1.19 -13.94 -25.98
CA PHE A 49 -1.81 -14.00 -24.66
C PHE A 49 -3.22 -13.40 -24.63
N ARG A 50 -3.73 -12.95 -25.78
CA ARG A 50 -5.06 -12.37 -25.87
C ARG A 50 -6.12 -13.44 -25.61
N LEU A 51 -6.75 -13.36 -24.45
CA LEU A 51 -7.88 -14.19 -24.12
C LEU A 51 -9.09 -13.79 -24.97
N THR A 52 -9.78 -14.77 -25.55
CA THR A 52 -10.99 -14.59 -26.35
C THR A 52 -12.11 -15.52 -25.88
N GLY A 53 -13.35 -15.21 -26.26
CA GLY A 53 -14.53 -16.00 -25.91
C GLY A 53 -14.79 -16.09 -24.40
N TRP A 54 -15.26 -17.25 -23.94
CA TRP A 54 -15.67 -17.46 -22.54
C TRP A 54 -14.52 -17.32 -21.53
N LYS A 55 -13.29 -17.70 -21.91
CA LYS A 55 -12.11 -17.54 -21.03
C LYS A 55 -11.82 -16.09 -20.69
N ARG A 56 -12.07 -15.17 -21.63
CA ARG A 56 -11.94 -13.73 -21.40
C ARG A 56 -12.95 -13.25 -20.37
N LEU A 57 -14.21 -13.65 -20.50
CA LEU A 57 -15.27 -13.28 -19.57
C LEU A 57 -14.98 -13.77 -18.15
N LEU A 58 -14.50 -15.01 -18.00
CA LEU A 58 -14.07 -15.54 -16.70
C LEU A 58 -12.91 -14.73 -16.12
N ASN A 59 -11.91 -14.40 -16.92
CA ASN A 59 -10.77 -13.61 -16.46
C ASN A 59 -11.19 -12.19 -16.02
N GLU A 60 -12.03 -11.52 -16.80
CA GLU A 60 -12.58 -10.21 -16.46
C GLU A 60 -13.41 -10.29 -15.16
N ALA A 61 -14.27 -11.30 -15.02
CA ALA A 61 -15.07 -11.50 -13.81
C ALA A 61 -14.21 -11.77 -12.57
N VAL A 62 -13.16 -12.61 -12.68
CA VAL A 62 -12.22 -12.87 -11.58
C VAL A 62 -11.45 -11.60 -11.21
N SER A 63 -10.95 -10.87 -12.20
CA SER A 63 -10.21 -9.62 -11.97
C SER A 63 -11.05 -8.57 -11.26
N GLU A 64 -12.32 -8.43 -11.67
CA GLU A 64 -13.27 -7.51 -11.04
C GLU A 64 -13.64 -7.98 -9.63
N ALA A 65 -13.91 -9.29 -9.46
CA ALA A 65 -14.21 -9.87 -8.17
C ALA A 65 -13.07 -9.68 -7.16
N VAL A 66 -11.81 -9.83 -7.59
CA VAL A 66 -10.65 -9.57 -6.73
C VAL A 66 -10.60 -8.09 -6.34
N SER A 67 -10.79 -7.18 -7.29
CA SER A 67 -10.79 -5.74 -7.02
C SER A 67 -11.87 -5.34 -6.01
N LEU A 68 -13.10 -5.83 -6.21
CA LEU A 68 -14.23 -5.59 -5.31
C LEU A 68 -14.03 -6.27 -3.95
N ALA A 69 -13.47 -7.49 -3.93
CA ALA A 69 -13.16 -8.19 -2.68
C ALA A 69 -12.10 -7.45 -1.88
N THR A 70 -11.05 -6.93 -2.52
CA THR A 70 -10.04 -6.11 -1.85
C THR A 70 -10.66 -4.84 -1.27
N GLY A 71 -11.48 -4.12 -2.03
CA GLY A 71 -12.22 -2.96 -1.50
C GLY A 71 -13.14 -3.33 -0.34
N GLY A 72 -13.87 -4.44 -0.46
CA GLY A 72 -14.75 -4.97 0.58
C GLY A 72 -14.00 -5.36 1.85
N LEU A 73 -12.81 -5.95 1.74
CA LEU A 73 -11.95 -6.29 2.88
C LEU A 73 -11.44 -5.05 3.60
N VAL A 74 -11.08 -3.98 2.87
CA VAL A 74 -10.68 -2.71 3.49
C VAL A 74 -11.83 -2.10 4.29
N VAL A 75 -13.05 -2.09 3.72
CA VAL A 75 -14.25 -1.62 4.43
C VAL A 75 -14.55 -2.50 5.63
N ALA A 76 -14.52 -3.83 5.48
CA ALA A 76 -14.75 -4.79 6.56
C ALA A 76 -13.72 -4.61 7.69
N TYR A 77 -12.46 -4.37 7.37
CA TYR A 77 -11.42 -4.07 8.35
C TYR A 77 -11.73 -2.77 9.09
N GLY A 78 -12.12 -1.70 8.37
CA GLY A 78 -12.54 -0.43 8.98
C GLY A 78 -13.71 -0.60 9.96
N LEU A 79 -14.70 -1.42 9.60
CA LEU A 79 -15.83 -1.77 10.47
C LEU A 79 -15.41 -2.64 11.67
N ALA A 80 -14.34 -3.41 11.56
CA ALA A 80 -13.82 -4.26 12.64
C ALA A 80 -12.93 -3.51 13.63
N LEU A 81 -12.38 -2.35 13.26
CA LEU A 81 -11.50 -1.54 14.13
C LEU A 81 -12.08 -1.30 15.54
N PRO A 82 -13.36 -0.91 15.73
CA PRO A 82 -13.89 -0.66 17.07
C PRO A 82 -13.80 -1.89 17.98
N ALA A 83 -14.04 -3.08 17.42
CA ALA A 83 -13.95 -4.33 18.18
C ALA A 83 -12.49 -4.66 18.54
N PHE A 84 -11.53 -4.38 17.66
CA PHE A 84 -10.11 -4.59 17.95
C PHE A 84 -9.60 -3.62 19.02
N MET A 85 -9.99 -2.34 18.97
CA MET A 85 -9.61 -1.34 19.97
C MET A 85 -10.14 -1.68 21.36
N GLU A 86 -11.36 -2.24 21.46
CA GLU A 86 -11.92 -2.66 22.75
C GLU A 86 -11.14 -3.83 23.38
N VAL A 87 -10.49 -4.66 22.57
CA VAL A 87 -9.59 -5.73 23.05
C VAL A 87 -8.22 -5.18 23.43
N GLU A 88 -7.70 -4.18 22.72
CA GLU A 88 -6.35 -3.63 22.94
C GLU A 88 -6.24 -2.79 24.22
N ASP A 89 -7.30 -2.07 24.61
CA ASP A 89 -7.34 -1.18 25.79
C ASP A 89 -7.21 -1.91 27.16
N GLY A 90 -6.84 -3.18 27.20
CA GLY A 90 -6.79 -3.98 28.43
C GLY A 90 -8.16 -4.20 29.08
N LYS A 91 -9.25 -3.81 28.41
CA LYS A 91 -10.63 -3.97 28.90
C LYS A 91 -11.12 -5.41 28.81
N TRP A 92 -10.62 -6.20 27.84
CA TRP A 92 -11.10 -7.56 27.63
C TRP A 92 -10.72 -8.53 28.76
N LEU A 93 -9.59 -8.28 29.42
CA LEU A 93 -9.16 -8.96 30.64
C LEU A 93 -8.83 -7.90 31.71
N LYS A 94 -9.85 -7.23 32.25
CA LYS A 94 -9.68 -6.48 33.50
C LYS A 94 -9.45 -7.45 34.68
N THR A 95 -8.33 -8.15 34.69
CA THR A 95 -7.94 -9.14 35.68
C THR A 95 -7.84 -8.54 37.11
N GLY A 96 -7.85 -7.21 37.25
CA GLY A 96 -7.80 -6.52 38.55
C GLY A 96 -9.04 -5.71 38.96
N GLN A 97 -10.11 -5.64 38.15
CA GLN A 97 -11.32 -4.86 38.48
C GLN A 97 -12.57 -5.69 38.77
N TYR A 98 -12.49 -7.01 38.58
CA TYR A 98 -13.62 -7.90 38.80
C TYR A 98 -13.22 -9.03 39.72
N SER A 99 -14.04 -9.27 40.73
CA SER A 99 -13.94 -10.44 41.62
C SER A 99 -15.27 -11.17 41.62
N VAL A 100 -15.21 -12.50 41.68
CA VAL A 100 -16.40 -13.34 41.79
C VAL A 100 -16.87 -13.26 43.25
N LYS A 101 -18.07 -12.72 43.48
CA LYS A 101 -18.71 -12.69 44.80
C LYS A 101 -19.49 -13.99 45.02
N PHE A 102 -19.33 -14.59 46.19
CA PHE A 102 -20.13 -15.71 46.65
C PHE A 102 -21.22 -15.17 47.57
N LEU A 103 -22.47 -15.57 47.33
CA LEU A 103 -23.63 -15.17 48.13
C LEU A 103 -24.25 -16.40 48.82
N ASP A 104 -24.84 -16.19 50.00
CA ASP A 104 -25.68 -17.18 50.66
C ASP A 104 -27.09 -17.26 50.02
N VAL A 105 -27.93 -18.16 50.51
CA VAL A 105 -29.33 -18.34 50.05
C VAL A 105 -30.20 -17.09 50.24
N ASN A 106 -29.84 -16.22 51.16
CA ASN A 106 -30.54 -14.97 51.46
C ASN A 106 -29.98 -13.78 50.66
N GLY A 107 -28.95 -13.99 49.84
CA GLY A 107 -28.28 -12.95 49.06
C GLY A 107 -27.18 -12.18 49.80
N ASN A 108 -26.78 -12.62 51.01
CA ASN A 108 -25.68 -11.99 51.75
C ASN A 108 -24.33 -12.46 51.22
N GLU A 109 -23.35 -11.56 51.17
CA GLU A 109 -22.01 -11.87 50.67
C GLU A 109 -21.19 -12.70 51.67
N ILE A 110 -20.75 -13.90 51.27
CA ILE A 110 -19.97 -14.83 52.10
C ILE A 110 -18.48 -14.89 51.73
N GLY A 111 -18.08 -14.28 50.61
CA GLY A 111 -16.68 -14.17 50.21
C GLY A 111 -16.48 -13.73 48.78
N LYS A 112 -15.22 -13.54 48.38
CA LYS A 112 -14.81 -13.18 47.02
C LYS A 112 -13.62 -14.01 46.54
N ARG A 113 -13.54 -14.27 45.24
CA ARG A 113 -12.35 -14.86 44.57
C ARG A 113 -11.89 -13.95 43.42
N GLY A 114 -10.60 -13.61 43.42
CA GLY A 114 -9.98 -12.66 42.50
C GLY A 114 -9.48 -11.40 43.22
N ILE A 115 -8.56 -10.67 42.60
CA ILE A 115 -8.02 -9.41 43.13
C ILE A 115 -8.89 -8.28 42.60
N ASN A 116 -9.69 -7.66 43.47
CA ASN A 116 -10.35 -6.39 43.18
C ASN A 116 -9.49 -5.29 43.82
N LEU A 117 -8.78 -4.49 43.01
CA LEU A 117 -8.06 -3.32 43.52
C LEU A 117 -9.07 -2.24 43.90
N ASP A 118 -9.62 -2.34 45.11
CA ASP A 118 -10.54 -1.34 45.69
C ASP A 118 -10.02 -0.86 47.07
N ASP A 119 -8.71 -0.99 47.30
CA ASP A 119 -8.03 -0.65 48.56
C ASP A 119 -7.51 0.80 48.59
N ALA A 120 -8.24 1.73 47.97
CA ALA A 120 -7.93 3.15 48.15
C ALA A 120 -8.40 3.62 49.53
N VAL A 121 -7.52 3.47 50.54
CA VAL A 121 -7.75 3.99 51.90
C VAL A 121 -7.36 5.49 51.93
N PRO A 122 -8.22 6.38 52.47
CA PRO A 122 -7.87 7.79 52.66
C PRO A 122 -6.59 7.94 53.50
N LEU A 123 -5.74 8.92 53.16
CA LEU A 123 -4.46 9.16 53.85
C LEU A 123 -4.61 9.37 55.36
N GLU A 124 -5.76 9.88 55.81
CA GLU A 124 -6.04 10.10 57.24
C GLU A 124 -6.29 8.81 58.03
N GLU A 125 -6.69 7.73 57.35
CA GLU A 125 -6.99 6.43 57.97
C GLU A 125 -5.77 5.48 57.94
N ILE A 126 -4.70 5.87 57.25
CA ILE A 126 -3.46 5.09 57.20
C ILE A 126 -2.71 5.26 58.53
N PRO A 127 -2.32 4.15 59.20
CA PRO A 127 -1.60 4.23 60.46
C PRO A 127 -0.27 4.98 60.33
N ASP A 128 0.00 5.86 61.29
CA ASP A 128 1.15 6.79 61.26
C ASP A 128 2.52 6.07 61.15
N TYR A 129 2.61 4.83 61.63
CA TYR A 129 3.82 4.01 61.50
C TYR A 129 4.05 3.47 60.09
N MET A 130 3.00 3.29 59.27
CA MET A 130 3.11 2.86 57.87
C MET A 130 3.61 4.02 56.99
N ILE A 131 3.12 5.23 57.27
CA ILE A 131 3.53 6.46 56.57
C ILE A 131 5.02 6.75 56.79
N LYS A 132 5.50 6.56 58.02
CA LYS A 132 6.90 6.82 58.40
C LYS A 132 7.89 5.74 57.94
N ALA A 133 7.42 4.61 57.45
CA ALA A 133 8.25 3.48 57.01
C ALA A 133 8.52 3.44 55.50
N THR A 134 7.89 4.34 54.73
CA THR A 134 8.05 4.47 53.27
C THR A 134 8.97 5.66 52.96
#